data_AF-A0A2V8T4M5-F1
#
_entry.id   AF-A0A2V8T4M5-F1
#
_cell.length_a   1.000
_cell.length_b   1.000
_cell.length_c   1.000
_cell.angle_alpha   90.00
_cell.angle_beta   90.00
_cell.angle_gamma   90.00
#
_symmetry.space_group_name_H-M   'P 1'
#
loop_
_entity.id
_entity.type
_entity.pdbx_description
1 polymer ?
#
loop_
_entity_poly.entity_id
_entity_poly.type
_entity_poly.pdbx_seq_one_letter_code
_entity_poly.pdbx_strand_id
1 'polypeptide(L)'
;MLGTEDRTLSVGGNSTIRDNHARHTGPSYLLELKNGGHFSFTDMFKINKHFGDGVGEGKRRETNVPFEFTSMETTYQIINSYSVAFLGYYLKGEKEYASFLNENHWPDVMIWDVKGVPGETRAKAGYAQKQNTSREVWREG
;
A
#
# COMPACT_ATOMS: atom_id res chain seq x y z
N MET A 1 0.68 -4.58 -4.61
CA MET A 1 -0.16 -3.44 -4.17
C MET A 1 -1.23 -3.98 -3.23
N LEU A 2 -1.74 -3.18 -2.30
CA LEU A 2 -2.84 -3.58 -1.41
C LEU A 2 -3.72 -2.39 -1.03
N GLY A 3 -4.93 -2.65 -0.53
CA GLY A 3 -5.84 -1.64 0.00
C GLY A 3 -5.91 -1.68 1.53
N THR A 4 -5.78 -0.53 2.21
CA THR A 4 -5.81 -0.45 3.69
C THR A 4 -7.13 -1.02 4.27
N GLU A 5 -8.22 -0.78 3.55
CA GLU A 5 -9.59 -1.11 3.92
C GLU A 5 -10.07 -2.43 3.28
N ASP A 6 -9.14 -3.26 2.78
CA ASP A 6 -9.44 -4.59 2.25
C ASP A 6 -10.14 -5.45 3.31
N ARG A 7 -11.40 -5.81 3.02
CA ARG A 7 -12.25 -6.63 3.90
C ARG A 7 -12.15 -8.11 3.58
N THR A 8 -11.78 -8.46 2.36
CA THR A 8 -11.65 -9.83 1.89
C THR A 8 -10.43 -10.50 2.51
N LEU A 9 -9.28 -9.82 2.51
CA LEU A 9 -8.05 -10.28 3.15
C LEU A 9 -7.98 -9.92 4.64
N SER A 10 -8.74 -8.92 5.07
CA SER A 10 -8.76 -8.37 6.43
C SER A 10 -7.42 -7.75 6.89
N VAL A 11 -7.37 -7.28 8.14
CA VAL A 11 -6.14 -6.77 8.79
C VAL A 11 -5.02 -7.80 8.74
N GLY A 12 -5.35 -9.08 8.96
CA GLY A 12 -4.37 -10.17 9.02
C GLY A 12 -3.69 -10.42 7.68
N GLY A 13 -4.45 -10.44 6.59
CA GLY A 13 -3.90 -10.56 5.24
C GLY A 13 -3.04 -9.36 4.86
N ASN A 14 -3.51 -8.14 5.13
CA ASN A 14 -2.70 -6.93 4.89
C ASN A 14 -1.39 -6.95 5.69
N SER A 15 -1.44 -7.37 6.95
CA SER A 15 -0.23 -7.50 7.79
C SER A 15 0.73 -8.53 7.21
N THR A 16 0.22 -9.66 6.71
CA THR A 16 1.05 -10.69 6.05
C THR A 16 1.75 -10.15 4.80
N ILE A 17 1.09 -9.32 3.99
CA ILE A 17 1.70 -8.67 2.82
C ILE A 17 2.79 -7.68 3.25
N ARG A 18 2.51 -6.84 4.25
CA ARG A 18 3.49 -5.88 4.80
C ARG A 18 4.70 -6.60 5.39
N ASP A 19 4.50 -7.68 6.13
CA ASP A 19 5.57 -8.50 6.71
C ASP A 19 6.40 -9.20 5.63
N ASN A 20 5.74 -9.72 4.59
CA ASN A 20 6.43 -10.29 3.45
C ASN A 20 7.30 -9.25 2.75
N HIS A 21 6.77 -8.04 2.53
CA HIS A 21 7.58 -6.91 2.07
C HIS A 21 8.75 -6.70 3.01
N ALA A 22 8.53 -6.47 4.31
CA ALA A 22 9.57 -6.19 5.30
C ALA A 22 10.69 -7.24 5.36
N ARG A 23 10.40 -8.53 5.16
CA ARG A 23 11.40 -9.62 5.17
C ARG A 23 12.13 -9.84 3.83
N HIS A 24 11.64 -9.29 2.73
CA HIS A 24 12.25 -9.45 1.41
C HIS A 24 13.70 -8.93 1.35
N THR A 25 14.65 -9.66 0.80
CA THR A 25 16.08 -9.25 0.80
C THR A 25 16.52 -8.53 -0.47
N GLY A 26 15.80 -8.72 -1.58
CA GLY A 26 16.04 -8.02 -2.84
C GLY A 26 15.22 -6.73 -3.00
N PRO A 27 15.32 -6.08 -4.18
CA PRO A 27 14.51 -4.93 -4.51
C PRO A 27 13.02 -5.21 -4.31
N SER A 28 12.33 -4.32 -3.59
CA SER A 28 10.93 -4.50 -3.24
C SER A 28 10.20 -3.17 -3.18
N TYR A 29 8.94 -3.18 -3.63
CA TYR A 29 8.06 -2.02 -3.70
C TYR A 29 6.70 -2.39 -3.12
N LEU A 30 6.30 -1.68 -2.08
CA LEU A 30 5.00 -1.79 -1.46
C LEU A 30 4.21 -0.50 -1.69
N LEU A 31 3.12 -0.65 -2.43
CA LEU A 31 2.16 0.41 -2.76
C LEU A 31 0.85 0.06 -2.06
N GLU A 32 0.44 0.88 -1.10
CA GLU A 32 -0.77 0.68 -0.30
C GLU A 32 -1.72 1.87 -0.47
N LEU A 33 -2.92 1.63 -0.98
CA LEU A 33 -3.94 2.66 -1.10
C LEU A 33 -4.61 2.90 0.26
N LYS A 34 -4.54 4.14 0.76
CA LYS A 34 -5.13 4.54 2.05
C LYS A 34 -6.64 4.31 2.09
N ASN A 35 -7.31 4.63 0.99
CA ASN A 35 -8.74 4.39 0.78
C ASN A 35 -8.96 3.31 -0.30
N GLY A 36 -8.12 2.27 -0.34
CA GLY A 36 -8.31 1.13 -1.23
C GLY A 36 -8.90 -0.07 -0.50
N GLY A 37 -9.62 -0.91 -1.24
CA GLY A 37 -10.08 -2.23 -0.79
C GLY A 37 -9.69 -3.33 -1.78
N HIS A 38 -10.24 -4.52 -1.60
CA HIS A 38 -9.85 -5.69 -2.39
C HIS A 38 -10.11 -5.49 -3.90
N PHE A 39 -11.25 -4.89 -4.23
CA PHE A 39 -11.72 -4.75 -5.60
C PHE A 39 -11.24 -3.47 -6.29
N SER A 40 -10.45 -2.64 -5.60
CA SER A 40 -9.84 -1.43 -6.19
C SER A 40 -8.95 -1.76 -7.39
N PHE A 41 -8.38 -2.97 -7.45
CA PHE A 41 -7.48 -3.40 -8.51
C PHE A 41 -8.19 -4.16 -9.65
N THR A 42 -9.53 -4.10 -9.69
CA THR A 42 -10.36 -4.90 -10.61
C THR A 42 -11.29 -4.02 -11.47
N ASP A 43 -12.02 -4.62 -12.39
CA ASP A 43 -13.09 -3.97 -13.16
C ASP A 43 -14.46 -4.00 -12.45
N MET A 44 -14.54 -4.39 -11.17
CA MET A 44 -15.82 -4.54 -10.45
C MET A 44 -16.70 -3.29 -10.52
N PHE A 45 -16.10 -2.09 -10.56
CA PHE A 45 -16.84 -0.83 -10.70
C PHE A 45 -17.68 -0.73 -11.99
N LYS A 46 -17.30 -1.41 -13.06
CA LYS A 46 -18.07 -1.46 -14.31
C LYS A 46 -19.31 -2.34 -14.18
N ILE A 47 -19.26 -3.30 -13.25
CA ILE A 47 -20.35 -4.25 -12.98
C ILE A 47 -21.29 -3.67 -11.92
N ASN A 48 -20.73 -3.18 -10.80
CA ASN A 48 -21.47 -2.58 -9.71
C ASN A 48 -20.68 -1.40 -9.12
N LYS A 49 -21.17 -0.18 -9.34
CA LYS A 49 -20.55 1.08 -8.86
C LYS A 49 -20.62 1.26 -7.34
N HIS A 50 -21.42 0.47 -6.63
CA HIS A 50 -21.62 0.52 -5.18
C HIS A 50 -21.29 -0.82 -4.51
N PHE A 51 -20.36 -1.58 -5.08
CA PHE A 51 -20.00 -2.89 -4.57
C PHE A 51 -19.40 -2.84 -3.16
N GLY A 52 -18.72 -1.75 -2.79
CA GLY A 52 -17.94 -1.65 -1.58
C GLY A 52 -16.57 -2.36 -1.72
N ASP A 53 -15.84 -2.48 -0.60
CA ASP A 53 -14.50 -3.11 -0.53
C ASP A 53 -13.56 -2.70 -1.70
N GLY A 54 -13.46 -1.40 -1.94
CA GLY A 54 -12.61 -0.82 -2.97
C GLY A 54 -13.36 -0.11 -4.10
N VAL A 55 -14.69 -0.14 -4.12
CA VAL A 55 -15.53 0.51 -5.13
C VAL A 55 -16.63 1.36 -4.49
N GLY A 56 -16.69 2.64 -4.86
CA GLY A 56 -17.74 3.57 -4.43
C GLY A 56 -17.62 3.98 -2.96
N GLU A 57 -18.76 4.02 -2.27
CA GLU A 57 -18.82 4.37 -0.85
C GLU A 57 -18.47 3.18 0.06
N GLY A 58 -17.89 3.48 1.21
CA GLY A 58 -17.52 2.51 2.22
C GLY A 58 -17.70 3.04 3.63
N LYS A 59 -17.41 2.17 4.60
CA LYS A 59 -17.29 2.52 6.02
C LYS A 59 -15.93 2.07 6.51
N ARG A 60 -15.22 2.94 7.22
CA ARG A 60 -13.94 2.60 7.85
C ARG A 60 -14.11 1.34 8.67
N ARG A 61 -13.25 0.35 8.45
CA ARG A 61 -13.37 -0.95 9.13
C ARG A 61 -13.40 -0.82 10.65
N GLU A 62 -12.59 0.09 11.20
CA GLU A 62 -12.40 0.22 12.64
C GLU A 62 -13.45 1.11 13.32
N THR A 63 -13.88 2.18 12.65
CA THR A 63 -14.74 3.21 13.26
C THR A 63 -16.15 3.25 12.69
N ASN A 64 -16.43 2.50 11.62
CA ASN A 64 -17.66 2.56 10.84
C ASN A 64 -18.00 3.94 10.24
N VAL A 65 -17.08 4.91 10.31
CA VAL A 65 -17.26 6.25 9.71
C VAL A 65 -17.36 6.10 8.19
N PRO A 66 -18.37 6.71 7.53
CA PRO A 66 -18.48 6.71 6.08
C PRO A 66 -17.28 7.38 5.41
N PHE A 67 -16.85 6.83 4.28
CA PHE A 67 -15.82 7.43 3.42
C PHE A 67 -16.01 6.96 1.98
N GLU A 68 -15.32 7.58 1.04
CA GLU A 68 -15.29 7.14 -0.36
C GLU A 68 -13.96 6.45 -0.66
N PHE A 69 -14.03 5.29 -1.31
CA PHE A 69 -12.85 4.60 -1.82
C PHE A 69 -12.17 5.45 -2.90
N THR A 70 -10.85 5.28 -3.07
CA THR A 70 -10.10 5.95 -4.13
C THR A 70 -10.76 5.68 -5.48
N SER A 71 -10.94 6.72 -6.29
CA SER A 71 -11.58 6.58 -7.60
C SER A 71 -10.82 5.58 -8.48
N MET A 72 -11.54 4.92 -9.37
CA MET A 72 -10.93 3.95 -10.30
C MET A 72 -10.00 4.62 -11.30
N GLU A 73 -10.28 5.87 -11.68
CA GLU A 73 -9.39 6.67 -12.53
C GLU A 73 -8.02 6.85 -11.86
N THR A 74 -8.00 7.33 -10.61
CA THR A 74 -6.75 7.52 -9.86
C THR A 74 -6.07 6.18 -9.59
N THR A 75 -6.84 5.14 -9.25
CA THR A 75 -6.30 3.80 -8.99
C THR A 75 -5.61 3.23 -10.23
N TYR A 76 -6.21 3.38 -11.42
CA TYR A 76 -5.60 2.95 -12.69
C TYR A 76 -4.37 3.77 -13.07
N GLN A 77 -4.38 5.09 -12.86
CA GLN A 77 -3.19 5.91 -13.06
C GLN A 77 -2.02 5.37 -12.23
N ILE A 78 -2.23 5.14 -10.92
CA ILE A 78 -1.20 4.59 -10.03
C ILE A 78 -0.72 3.22 -10.51
N ILE A 79 -1.65 2.27 -10.71
CA ILE A 79 -1.30 0.89 -11.07
C ILE A 79 -0.52 0.87 -12.38
N ASN A 80 -1.02 1.56 -13.41
CA ASN A 80 -0.41 1.54 -14.73
C ASN A 80 0.96 2.21 -14.71
N SER A 81 1.11 3.38 -14.07
CA SER A 81 2.38 4.10 -14.01
C SER A 81 3.46 3.29 -13.30
N TYR A 82 3.18 2.75 -12.11
CA TYR A 82 4.18 1.93 -11.40
C TYR A 82 4.45 0.59 -12.09
N SER A 83 3.44 -0.03 -12.72
CA SER A 83 3.65 -1.28 -13.46
C SER A 83 4.55 -1.06 -14.68
N VAL A 84 4.31 0.00 -15.45
CA VAL A 84 5.14 0.35 -16.60
C VAL A 84 6.57 0.67 -16.16
N ALA A 85 6.74 1.49 -15.13
CA ALA A 85 8.06 1.84 -14.62
C ALA A 85 8.83 0.61 -14.11
N PHE A 86 8.14 -0.27 -13.35
CA PHE A 86 8.73 -1.49 -12.81
C PHE A 86 9.18 -2.44 -13.92
N LEU A 87 8.30 -2.72 -14.89
CA LEU A 87 8.60 -3.62 -16.00
C LEU A 87 9.67 -3.01 -16.93
N GLY A 88 9.61 -1.71 -17.19
CA GLY A 88 10.65 -1.00 -17.96
C GLY A 88 12.03 -1.13 -17.30
N TYR A 89 12.12 -0.88 -16.00
CA TYR A 89 13.39 -0.96 -15.28
C TYR A 89 13.97 -2.37 -15.21
N TYR A 90 13.16 -3.36 -14.81
CA TYR A 90 13.65 -4.72 -14.52
C TYR A 90 13.65 -5.66 -15.72
N LEU A 91 12.74 -5.49 -16.69
CA LEU A 91 12.68 -6.37 -17.86
C LEU A 91 13.34 -5.75 -19.09
N LYS A 92 13.21 -4.44 -19.29
CA LYS A 92 13.75 -3.76 -20.49
C LYS A 92 15.08 -3.05 -20.25
N GLY A 93 15.48 -2.87 -18.99
CA GLY A 93 16.72 -2.20 -18.64
C GLY A 93 16.67 -0.67 -18.76
N GLU A 94 15.47 -0.08 -18.85
CA GLU A 94 15.22 1.37 -18.91
C GLU A 94 15.49 1.98 -17.52
N LYS A 95 16.75 2.34 -17.26
CA LYS A 95 17.25 2.76 -15.94
C LYS A 95 16.69 4.08 -15.46
N GLU A 96 16.22 4.92 -16.38
CA GLU A 96 15.54 6.19 -16.12
C GLU A 96 14.32 6.05 -15.19
N TYR A 97 13.62 4.91 -15.25
CA TYR A 97 12.47 4.64 -14.38
C TYR A 97 12.82 4.47 -12.91
N ALA A 98 14.10 4.30 -12.54
CA ALA A 98 14.50 4.26 -11.14
C ALA A 98 14.05 5.52 -10.39
N SER A 99 14.14 6.70 -11.02
CA SER A 99 13.71 7.96 -10.43
C SER A 99 12.22 7.92 -10.06
N PHE A 100 11.37 7.50 -11.00
CA PHE A 100 9.94 7.37 -10.80
C PHE A 100 9.60 6.33 -9.71
N LEU A 101 10.27 5.17 -9.76
CA LEU A 101 10.06 4.08 -8.81
C LEU A 101 10.48 4.42 -7.38
N ASN A 102 11.41 5.37 -7.21
CA ASN A 102 11.95 5.84 -5.93
C ASN A 102 11.23 7.07 -5.35
N GLU A 103 10.04 7.39 -5.85
CA GLU A 103 9.24 8.53 -5.39
C GLU A 103 7.77 8.14 -5.24
N ASN A 104 7.10 8.69 -4.22
CA ASN A 104 5.65 8.59 -4.09
C ASN A 104 4.95 9.76 -4.80
N HIS A 105 4.55 9.54 -6.05
CA HIS A 105 3.83 10.54 -6.88
C HIS A 105 2.38 10.82 -6.43
N TRP A 106 1.86 10.07 -5.46
CA TRP A 106 0.48 10.21 -4.96
C TRP A 106 0.42 10.15 -3.42
N PRO A 107 1.12 11.07 -2.71
CA PRO A 107 1.31 10.97 -1.27
C PRO A 107 0.01 11.09 -0.48
N ASP A 108 -1.01 11.75 -1.02
CA ASP A 108 -2.30 11.93 -0.35
C ASP A 108 -3.14 10.65 -0.33
N VAL A 109 -3.03 9.81 -1.37
CA VAL A 109 -3.88 8.61 -1.53
C VAL A 109 -3.14 7.30 -1.28
N MET A 110 -1.80 7.32 -1.28
CA MET A 110 -0.97 6.12 -1.24
C MET A 110 0.11 6.19 -0.17
N ILE A 111 0.24 5.11 0.59
CA ILE A 111 1.42 4.80 1.41
C ILE A 111 2.38 4.02 0.53
N TRP A 112 3.66 4.40 0.60
CA TRP A 112 4.71 3.89 -0.26
C TRP A 112 5.91 3.51 0.59
N ASP A 113 6.41 2.29 0.39
CA ASP A 113 7.59 1.76 1.06
C ASP A 113 8.41 0.98 0.03
N VAL A 114 9.70 1.29 -0.07
CA VAL A 114 10.62 0.68 -1.03
C VAL A 114 11.90 0.32 -0.33
N LYS A 115 12.57 -0.72 -0.82
CA LYS A 115 13.85 -1.14 -0.25
C LYS A 115 14.70 -1.93 -1.22
N GLY A 116 16.01 -1.88 -0.99
CA GLY A 116 16.97 -2.67 -1.76
C GLY A 116 17.02 -2.25 -3.23
N VAL A 117 16.68 -0.99 -3.51
CA VAL A 117 16.56 -0.43 -4.86
C VAL A 117 17.71 0.56 -5.10
N PRO A 118 18.31 0.60 -6.31
CA PRO A 118 19.38 1.55 -6.61
C PRO A 118 18.87 3.00 -6.52
N GLY A 119 19.58 3.86 -5.79
CA GLY A 119 19.23 5.28 -5.65
C GLY A 119 18.14 5.58 -4.61
N GLU A 120 17.89 4.67 -3.66
CA GLU A 120 16.92 4.86 -2.57
C GLU A 120 17.21 6.14 -1.78
N THR A 121 16.39 7.18 -1.97
CA THR A 121 16.27 8.27 -1.01
C THR A 121 15.27 7.81 0.05
N ARG A 122 15.74 7.45 1.24
CA ARG A 122 14.85 7.04 2.34
C ARG A 122 13.88 8.17 2.68
N ALA A 123 12.68 8.14 2.14
CA ALA A 123 11.55 8.83 2.75
C ALA A 123 11.29 8.15 4.10
N LYS A 124 11.24 8.92 5.19
CA LYS A 124 10.97 8.37 6.53
C LYS A 124 9.64 7.60 6.47
N ALA A 125 9.72 6.28 6.56
CA ALA A 125 8.57 5.39 6.60
C ALA A 125 7.57 5.87 7.66
N GLY A 126 6.33 6.08 7.25
CA GLY A 126 5.21 6.48 8.11
C GLY A 126 4.72 5.38 9.06
N TYR A 127 5.46 4.28 9.21
CA TYR A 127 5.15 3.24 10.19
C TYR A 127 6.15 3.32 11.33
N ALA A 128 5.84 4.16 12.32
CA ALA A 128 6.44 4.04 13.64
C ALA A 128 5.99 2.70 14.24
N GLN A 129 6.90 1.72 14.31
CA GLN A 129 6.71 0.56 15.17
C GLN A 129 6.57 1.06 16.61
N LYS A 130 5.37 0.97 17.18
CA LYS A 130 5.21 1.03 18.64
C LYS A 130 5.88 -0.23 19.20
N GLN A 131 7.13 -0.10 19.64
CA GLN A 131 7.76 -1.10 20.49
C GLN A 131 6.99 -1.10 21.81
N ASN A 132 6.27 -2.19 22.06
CA ASN A 132 5.57 -2.44 23.31
C ASN A 132 6.59 -2.91 24.35
N THR A 133 7.28 -1.98 25.02
CA THR A 133 8.10 -2.28 26.19
C THR A 133 7.22 -2.23 27.44
N SER A 134 6.48 -3.32 27.68
CA SER A 134 5.91 -3.61 29.00
C SER A 134 6.55 -4.90 29.54
N ARG A 135 7.80 -4.76 30.00
CA ARG A 135 8.41 -5.66 30.98
C ARG A 135 9.17 -4.80 31.98
N GLU A 136 8.45 -4.28 32.96
CA GLU A 136 9.05 -4.00 34.26
C GLU A 136 8.27 -4.77 35.32
N VAL A 137 8.98 -5.76 35.82
CA VAL A 137 8.70 -6.62 36.95
C VAL A 137 8.86 -5.75 38.19
N TRP A 138 7.78 -5.46 38.90
CA TRP A 138 7.89 -4.97 40.28
C TRP A 138 8.29 -6.15 41.16
N ARG A 139 9.57 -6.18 41.51
CA ARG A 139 10.09 -6.82 42.72
C ARG A 139 10.48 -5.71 43.69
N GLU A 140 10.22 -6.00 44.97
CA GLU A 140 10.69 -5.33 46.20
C GLU A 140 9.78 -4.25 46.80
N GLY A 141 9.38 -4.53 48.04
CA GLY A 141 8.50 -3.75 48.91
C GLY A 141 7.61 -4.64 49.76
#